data_AF-A0A9Q7TLS2-F1
#
_entry.id   AF-A0A9Q7TLS2-F1
#
_cell.length_a   1.000
_cell.length_b   1.000
_cell.length_c   1.000
_cell.angle_alpha   90.00
_cell.angle_beta   90.00
_cell.angle_gamma   90.00
#
_symmetry.space_group_name_H-M   'P 1'
#
loop_
_entity.id
_entity.type
_entity.pdbx_description
1 polymer ?
#
loop_
_entity_poly.entity_id
_entity_poly.type
_entity_poly.pdbx_seq_one_letter_code
_entity_poly.pdbx_strand_id
1 'polypeptide(L)'
;MKSTTLSTTFTLLLLAIIGLVQAAPIPAPAPAPAEGSASLVLLTLSNGNIAKCTLPSGFTLQKADQVSSKLVASGKMACSSGRIHAQGGGKTLHCEKGQLASNEEATETLKSACNDHQGVHQLMVRS
;
A
#
# COMPACT_ATOMS: atom_id res chain seq x y z
N MET A 1 4.65 -72.50 38.72
CA MET A 1 6.05 -72.01 38.61
C MET A 1 5.99 -70.63 37.94
N LYS A 2 6.27 -69.57 38.71
CA LYS A 2 7.44 -68.66 38.56
C LYS A 2 7.42 -67.91 37.21
N SER A 3 7.09 -66.61 37.19
CA SER A 3 8.02 -65.45 37.21
C SER A 3 9.00 -65.50 36.02
N THR A 4 9.28 -64.45 35.24
CA THR A 4 9.55 -63.07 35.61
C THR A 4 9.73 -62.22 34.32
N THR A 5 9.47 -60.92 34.38
CA THR A 5 10.18 -59.79 33.71
C THR A 5 10.63 -59.87 32.25
N LEU A 6 10.25 -58.85 31.46
CA LEU A 6 11.23 -58.00 30.79
C LEU A 6 10.64 -56.63 30.45
N SER A 7 10.61 -55.77 31.47
CA SER A 7 10.51 -54.32 31.34
C SER A 7 11.92 -53.82 31.01
N THR A 8 12.20 -53.32 29.80
CA THR A 8 13.44 -52.58 29.44
C THR A 8 13.46 -52.16 27.96
N THR A 9 12.61 -51.22 27.55
CA THR A 9 12.80 -50.51 26.27
C THR A 9 12.32 -49.05 26.32
N PHE A 10 12.44 -48.37 27.47
CA PHE A 10 11.88 -47.01 27.65
C PHE A 10 12.91 -45.94 28.02
N THR A 11 14.16 -46.05 27.56
CA THR A 11 15.22 -45.12 28.02
C THR A 11 16.28 -44.74 26.97
N LEU A 12 15.94 -44.73 25.67
CA LEU A 12 16.90 -44.32 24.63
C LEU A 12 16.41 -43.27 23.62
N LEU A 13 15.23 -42.66 23.82
CA LEU A 13 14.67 -41.69 22.86
C LEU A 13 14.79 -40.21 23.28
N LEU A 14 15.43 -39.90 24.41
CA LEU A 14 15.38 -38.55 25.01
C LEU A 14 16.64 -37.67 24.84
N LEU A 15 17.69 -38.14 24.15
CA LEU A 15 18.94 -37.38 24.00
C LEU A 15 19.20 -36.73 22.63
N ALA A 16 18.23 -36.70 21.71
CA ALA A 16 18.42 -36.15 20.37
C ALA A 16 17.80 -34.74 20.13
N ILE A 17 17.35 -34.04 21.18
CA ILE A 17 16.57 -32.78 21.03
C ILE A 17 17.29 -31.56 21.64
N ILE A 18 18.63 -31.57 21.73
CA ILE A 18 19.39 -30.41 22.19
C ILE A 18 20.46 -30.10 21.16
N GLY A 19 20.14 -29.23 20.20
CA GLY A 19 21.20 -28.71 19.33
C GLY A 19 20.80 -28.10 18.00
N LEU A 20 19.64 -27.44 17.88
CA LEU A 20 19.39 -26.57 16.72
C LEU A 20 18.65 -25.30 17.15
N VAL A 21 19.27 -24.53 18.05
CA VAL A 21 18.98 -23.09 18.11
C VAL A 21 19.70 -22.46 16.92
N GLN A 22 19.13 -22.62 15.73
CA GLN A 22 19.53 -21.81 14.60
C GLN A 22 19.14 -20.38 14.96
N ALA A 23 20.15 -19.54 15.23
CA ALA A 23 19.96 -18.10 15.33
C ALA A 23 19.23 -17.65 14.06
N ALA A 24 17.94 -17.34 14.19
CA ALA A 24 17.18 -16.78 13.09
C ALA A 24 17.91 -15.49 12.68
N PRO A 25 18.30 -15.34 11.40
CA PRO A 25 18.93 -14.12 10.94
C PRO A 25 18.01 -12.96 11.27
N ILE A 26 18.53 -11.99 12.02
CA ILE A 26 17.83 -10.75 12.34
C ILE A 26 17.35 -10.19 11.00
N PRO A 27 16.04 -9.93 10.83
CA PRO A 27 15.53 -9.38 9.58
C PRO A 27 16.32 -8.11 9.28
N ALA A 28 17.04 -8.11 8.16
CA ALA A 28 17.69 -6.90 7.69
C ALA A 28 16.61 -5.81 7.58
N PRO A 29 16.90 -4.56 7.97
CA PRO A 29 15.97 -3.46 7.77
C PRO A 29 15.53 -3.47 6.31
N ALA A 30 14.21 -3.49 6.08
CA ALA A 30 13.68 -3.39 4.73
C ALA A 30 14.28 -2.14 4.07
N PRO A 31 14.78 -2.22 2.82
CA PRO A 31 15.36 -1.07 2.15
C PRO A 31 14.35 0.08 2.16
N ALA A 32 14.79 1.27 2.52
CA ALA A 32 13.97 2.47 2.41
C ALA A 32 13.45 2.54 0.96
N PRO A 33 12.15 2.84 0.76
CA PRO A 33 11.57 2.88 -0.57
C PRO A 33 12.33 3.91 -1.42
N ALA A 34 12.77 3.49 -2.59
CA ALA A 34 13.48 4.36 -3.52
C ALA A 34 12.61 5.60 -3.84
N GLU A 35 13.24 6.77 -3.93
CA GLU A 35 12.60 8.08 -4.19
C GLU A 35 11.87 8.19 -5.56
N GLY A 36 11.67 7.08 -6.27
CA GLY A 36 10.84 6.97 -7.48
C GLY A 36 9.64 6.02 -7.32
N SER A 37 9.37 5.52 -6.12
CA SER A 37 8.38 4.45 -5.89
C SER A 37 6.97 4.91 -5.48
N ALA A 38 6.70 6.22 -5.52
CA ALA A 38 5.42 6.77 -5.08
C ALA A 38 4.43 6.87 -6.24
N SER A 39 3.19 6.45 -6.01
CA SER A 39 2.09 6.74 -6.93
C SER A 39 1.37 8.02 -6.53
N LEU A 40 0.88 8.73 -7.54
CA LEU A 40 0.26 10.03 -7.42
C LEU A 40 -1.12 10.01 -8.08
N VAL A 41 -2.09 10.66 -7.45
CA VAL A 41 -3.36 11.01 -8.10
C VAL A 41 -3.49 12.53 -8.05
N LEU A 42 -3.55 13.16 -9.22
CA LEU A 42 -3.62 14.60 -9.40
C LEU A 42 -5.02 14.97 -9.88
N LEU A 43 -5.75 15.77 -9.12
CA LEU A 43 -7.07 16.27 -9.45
C LEU A 43 -7.00 17.74 -9.81
N THR A 44 -7.30 18.07 -11.07
CA THR A 44 -7.44 19.46 -11.52
C THR A 44 -8.80 20.02 -11.13
N LEU A 45 -8.80 21.16 -10.45
CA LEU A 45 -9.98 21.90 -10.02
C LEU A 45 -10.34 23.01 -11.01
N SER A 46 -11.56 23.54 -10.93
CA SER A 46 -12.03 24.55 -11.91
C SER A 46 -11.33 25.91 -11.79
N ASN A 47 -10.73 26.20 -10.63
CA ASN A 47 -9.92 27.40 -10.40
C ASN A 47 -8.46 27.23 -10.85
N GLY A 48 -8.11 26.11 -11.48
CA GLY A 48 -6.74 25.83 -11.94
C GLY A 48 -5.81 25.29 -10.86
N ASN A 49 -6.28 25.15 -9.61
CA ASN A 49 -5.52 24.48 -8.55
C ASN A 49 -5.50 22.96 -8.74
N ILE A 50 -4.54 22.31 -8.10
CA ILE A 50 -4.39 20.86 -8.16
C ILE A 50 -4.46 20.28 -6.75
N ALA A 51 -5.41 19.39 -6.50
CA ALA A 51 -5.41 18.56 -5.31
C ALA A 51 -4.62 17.26 -5.62
N LYS A 52 -3.65 16.93 -4.79
CA LYS A 52 -2.74 15.79 -4.96
C LYS A 52 -2.94 14.79 -3.84
N CYS A 53 -3.08 13.51 -4.20
CA CYS A 53 -2.85 12.39 -3.29
C CYS A 53 -1.50 11.75 -3.60
N THR A 54 -0.65 11.62 -2.58
CA THR A 54 0.63 10.88 -2.66
C THR A 54 0.50 9.59 -1.87
N LEU A 55 0.68 8.45 -2.53
CA LEU A 55 0.53 7.14 -1.90
C LEU A 55 1.87 6.62 -1.38
N PRO A 56 1.90 5.97 -0.20
CA PRO A 56 3.11 5.38 0.35
C PRO A 56 3.59 4.23 -0.54
N SER A 57 4.89 4.06 -0.62
CA SER A 57 5.58 3.00 -1.38
C SER A 57 5.07 1.59 -1.07
N GLY A 58 5.13 0.68 -2.06
CA GLY A 58 4.61 -0.68 -1.97
C GLY A 58 3.15 -0.80 -2.40
N PHE A 59 2.88 -1.64 -3.40
CA PHE A 59 1.57 -1.80 -4.07
C PHE A 59 0.95 -0.46 -4.54
N THR A 60 1.80 0.51 -4.89
CA THR A 60 1.40 1.89 -5.17
C THR A 60 0.56 2.00 -6.44
N LEU A 61 0.80 1.14 -7.43
CA LEU A 61 0.04 1.09 -8.68
C LEU A 61 -1.45 0.80 -8.43
N GLN A 62 -1.72 -0.30 -7.72
CA GLN A 62 -3.09 -0.73 -7.42
C GLN A 62 -3.82 0.28 -6.54
N LYS A 63 -3.15 0.85 -5.53
CA LYS A 63 -3.73 1.88 -4.67
C LYS A 63 -4.12 3.13 -5.48
N ALA A 64 -3.30 3.54 -6.45
CA ALA A 64 -3.61 4.68 -7.30
C ALA A 64 -4.86 4.41 -8.15
N ASP A 65 -4.97 3.20 -8.70
CA ASP A 65 -6.13 2.76 -9.45
C ASP A 65 -7.39 2.73 -8.57
N GLN A 66 -7.28 2.26 -7.32
CA GLN A 66 -8.39 2.26 -6.36
C GLN A 66 -8.86 3.68 -5.99
N VAL A 67 -7.92 4.60 -5.70
CA VAL A 67 -8.24 6.01 -5.46
C VAL A 67 -8.96 6.61 -6.67
N SER A 68 -8.43 6.42 -7.88
CA SER A 68 -9.06 6.96 -9.09
C SER A 68 -10.42 6.34 -9.38
N SER A 69 -10.60 5.05 -9.12
CA SER A 69 -11.88 4.36 -9.28
C SER A 69 -12.92 4.90 -8.30
N LYS A 70 -12.53 5.18 -7.05
CA LYS A 70 -13.43 5.81 -6.06
C LYS A 70 -13.84 7.22 -6.48
N LEU A 71 -12.91 7.99 -7.05
CA LEU A 71 -13.22 9.31 -7.61
C LEU A 71 -14.23 9.21 -8.75
N VAL A 72 -14.02 8.31 -9.71
CA VAL A 72 -14.93 8.12 -10.85
C VAL A 72 -16.29 7.58 -10.39
N ALA A 73 -16.30 6.62 -9.46
CA ALA A 73 -17.52 6.03 -8.90
C ALA A 73 -18.40 7.04 -8.14
N SER A 74 -17.83 8.15 -7.67
CA SER A 74 -18.62 9.25 -7.09
C SER A 74 -19.52 9.98 -8.11
N GLY A 75 -19.31 9.75 -9.41
CA GLY A 75 -20.01 10.43 -10.51
C GLY A 75 -19.58 11.89 -10.72
N LYS A 76 -18.61 12.36 -9.93
CA LYS A 76 -18.24 13.78 -9.84
C LYS A 76 -16.87 14.10 -10.43
N MET A 77 -16.08 13.09 -10.78
CA MET A 77 -14.73 13.26 -11.32
C MET A 77 -14.53 12.30 -12.50
N ALA A 78 -13.68 12.70 -13.44
CA ALA A 78 -13.19 11.83 -14.50
C ALA A 78 -11.70 11.62 -14.30
N CYS A 79 -11.20 10.40 -14.50
CA CYS A 79 -9.77 10.10 -14.43
C CYS A 79 -9.29 9.50 -15.75
N SER A 80 -8.16 10.01 -16.24
CA SER A 80 -7.49 9.49 -17.43
C SER A 80 -6.48 8.41 -17.06
N SER A 81 -6.19 7.51 -18.01
CA SER A 81 -5.19 6.46 -17.80
C SER A 81 -3.83 7.07 -17.47
N GLY A 82 -3.31 6.71 -16.30
CA GLY A 82 -2.11 7.31 -15.73
C GLY A 82 -0.82 6.79 -16.36
N ARG A 83 0.24 7.60 -16.31
CA ARG A 83 1.58 7.20 -16.75
C ARG A 83 2.25 6.37 -15.66
N ILE A 84 2.67 5.16 -16.00
CA ILE A 84 3.52 4.33 -15.13
C ILE A 84 4.93 4.90 -15.19
N HIS A 85 5.55 5.11 -14.03
CA HIS A 85 6.93 5.59 -13.93
C HIS A 85 7.90 4.47 -14.38
N ALA A 86 9.07 4.86 -14.87
CA ALA A 86 10.10 3.91 -15.26
C ALA A 86 10.44 2.94 -14.11
N GLN A 87 10.79 1.70 -14.45
CA GLN A 87 11.16 0.64 -13.49
C GLN A 87 10.02 0.17 -12.55
N GLY A 88 8.76 0.51 -12.83
CA GLY A 88 7.61 0.04 -12.05
C GLY A 88 7.52 0.67 -10.66
N GLY A 89 8.23 1.79 -10.42
CA GLY A 89 8.25 2.46 -9.12
C GLY A 89 6.87 2.97 -8.69
N GLY A 90 6.09 3.54 -9.61
CA GLY A 90 4.80 4.12 -9.29
C GLY A 90 4.01 4.52 -10.52
N LYS A 91 2.89 5.22 -10.32
CA LYS A 91 2.02 5.71 -11.40
C LYS A 91 1.46 7.07 -11.04
N THR A 92 1.38 7.97 -12.01
CA THR A 92 0.65 9.23 -11.89
C THR A 92 -0.64 9.16 -12.68
N LEU A 93 -1.78 9.27 -11.99
CA LEU A 93 -3.12 9.40 -12.57
C LEU A 93 -3.54 10.86 -12.56
N HIS A 94 -4.12 11.31 -13.68
CA HIS A 94 -4.66 12.65 -13.81
C HIS A 94 -6.18 12.56 -13.86
N CYS A 95 -6.81 13.24 -12.92
CA CYS A 95 -8.25 13.37 -12.78
C CYS A 95 -8.66 14.83 -12.91
N GLU A 96 -9.90 15.03 -13.33
CA GLU A 96 -10.52 16.34 -13.48
C GLU A 96 -11.85 16.36 -12.74
N LYS A 97 -12.14 17.50 -12.12
CA LYS A 97 -13.44 17.74 -11.50
C LYS A 97 -14.52 17.80 -12.59
N GLY A 98 -15.60 17.05 -12.40
CA GLY A 98 -16.80 17.12 -13.21
C GLY A 98 -17.56 18.44 -13.01
N GLN A 99 -18.45 18.74 -13.95
CA GLN A 99 -19.18 20.02 -13.94
C GLN A 99 -20.11 20.20 -12.74
N LEU A 100 -20.63 19.10 -12.18
CA LEU A 100 -21.63 19.11 -11.10
C LEU A 100 -21.05 19.20 -9.69
N ALA A 101 -19.73 19.02 -9.52
CA ALA A 101 -19.09 19.03 -8.20
C ALA A 101 -18.52 20.41 -7.86
N SER A 102 -18.52 20.81 -6.59
CA SER A 102 -17.75 21.97 -6.14
C SER A 102 -16.26 21.62 -6.00
N ASN A 103 -15.39 22.64 -5.94
CA ASN A 103 -13.96 22.40 -5.73
C ASN A 103 -13.69 21.78 -4.35
N GLU A 104 -14.44 22.22 -3.34
CA GLU A 104 -14.38 21.74 -1.97
C GLU A 104 -14.79 20.27 -1.92
N GLU A 105 -15.93 19.93 -2.52
CA GLU A 105 -16.45 18.56 -2.56
C GLU A 105 -15.50 17.60 -3.29
N ALA A 106 -14.93 18.03 -4.42
CA ALA A 106 -13.98 17.23 -5.18
C ALA A 106 -12.67 17.02 -4.39
N THR A 107 -12.20 18.07 -3.69
CA THR A 107 -11.02 18.00 -2.82
C THR A 107 -11.27 17.08 -1.62
N GLU A 108 -12.42 17.19 -0.97
CA GLU A 108 -12.79 16.31 0.15
C GLU A 108 -12.93 14.86 -0.28
N THR A 109 -13.50 14.61 -1.46
CA THR A 109 -13.62 13.25 -2.00
C THR A 109 -12.24 12.65 -2.28
N LEU A 110 -11.32 13.42 -2.88
CA LEU A 110 -9.93 12.99 -3.05
C LEU A 110 -9.25 12.76 -1.71
N LYS A 111 -9.40 13.67 -0.74
CA LYS A 111 -8.81 13.54 0.59
C LYS A 111 -9.29 12.27 1.29
N SER A 112 -10.60 11.98 1.26
CA SER A 112 -11.18 10.75 1.80
C SER A 112 -10.59 9.51 1.12
N ALA A 113 -10.62 9.45 -0.22
CA ALA A 113 -10.06 8.33 -0.97
C ALA A 113 -8.55 8.14 -0.68
N CYS A 114 -7.81 9.24 -0.56
CA CYS A 114 -6.40 9.21 -0.24
C CYS A 114 -6.15 8.61 1.15
N ASN A 115 -6.92 9.04 2.16
CA ASN A 115 -6.79 8.57 3.54
C ASN A 115 -7.09 7.07 3.68
N ASP A 116 -8.09 6.56 2.96
CA ASP A 116 -8.44 5.12 2.96
C ASP A 116 -7.27 4.23 2.51
N HIS A 117 -6.37 4.79 1.70
CA HIS A 117 -5.19 4.10 1.18
C HIS A 117 -3.87 4.60 1.81
N GLN A 118 -3.96 5.22 3.00
CA GLN A 118 -2.82 5.71 3.79
C GLN A 118 -1.98 6.76 3.04
N GLY A 119 -2.57 7.43 2.06
CA GLY A 119 -1.93 8.48 1.29
C GLY A 119 -1.95 9.83 2.00
N VAL A 120 -1.12 10.75 1.50
CA VAL A 120 -1.02 12.13 1.97
C VAL A 120 -1.68 13.04 0.94
N HIS A 121 -2.72 13.75 1.37
CA HIS A 121 -3.40 14.77 0.58
C HIS A 121 -2.71 16.14 0.69
N GLN A 122 -2.54 16.84 -0.42
CA GLN A 122 -1.98 18.19 -0.50
C GLN A 122 -2.74 19.03 -1.53
N LEU A 123 -3.01 20.30 -1.24
CA LEU A 123 -3.57 21.24 -2.19
C LEU A 123 -2.46 22.16 -2.72
N MET A 124 -2.26 22.19 -4.04
CA MET A 124 -1.32 23.08 -4.71
C MET A 124 -2.06 24.24 -5.32
N VAL A 125 -1.77 25.44 -4.82
CA VAL A 125 -2.33 26.69 -5.32
C VAL A 125 -1.47 27.18 -6.47
N ARG A 126 -2.08 27.43 -7.62
CA ARG A 126 -1.37 27.99 -8.78
C ARG A 126 -1.25 29.51 -8.56
N SER A 127 -0.02 29.99 -8.42
CA SER A 127 0.31 31.42 -8.22
C SER A 127 0.19 32.21 -9.51
#